data_AF-A0A8J3LJ43-F1
#
_entry.id   AF-A0A8J3LJ43-F1
#
_cell.length_a   1.000
_cell.length_b   1.000
_cell.length_c   1.000
_cell.angle_alpha   90.00
_cell.angle_beta   90.00
_cell.angle_gamma   90.00
#
_symmetry.space_group_name_H-M   'P 1'
#
loop_
_entity.id
_entity.type
_entity.pdbx_description
1 polymer ?
#
loop_
_entity_poly.entity_id
_entity_poly.type
_entity_poly.pdbx_seq_one_letter_code
_entity_poly.pdbx_strand_id
1 'polypeptide(L)'
;MSYRRTFMADVRRQLAAETESHAIWRIRLYAACLSILFGMVGLSGFLSMALGNVSWAAAPGCLVMLAGGVLAIGVLPNRNIASSRRLGLLAAGCTVVGFVEFFLVTQLS
;
A
#
# COMPACT_ATOMS: atom_id res chain seq x y z
N MET A 1 -40.33 1.80 6.87
CA MET A 1 -38.90 1.72 6.45
C MET A 1 -38.20 0.67 7.30
N SER A 2 -37.45 -0.25 6.69
CA SER A 2 -36.90 -1.45 7.35
C SER A 2 -35.75 -1.11 8.30
N TYR A 3 -35.83 -1.58 9.55
CA TYR A 3 -34.79 -1.49 10.60
C TYR A 3 -33.38 -1.90 10.11
N ARG A 4 -33.32 -2.81 9.14
CA ARG A 4 -32.06 -3.26 8.52
C ARG A 4 -31.35 -2.15 7.75
N ARG A 5 -32.10 -1.24 7.11
CA ARG A 5 -31.53 -0.12 6.36
C ARG A 5 -30.98 0.97 7.28
N THR A 6 -31.66 1.26 8.39
CA THR A 6 -31.18 2.21 9.40
C THR A 6 -29.94 1.68 10.12
N PHE A 7 -29.92 0.40 10.53
CA PHE A 7 -28.75 -0.19 11.17
C PHE A 7 -27.51 -0.19 10.25
N MET A 8 -27.67 -0.55 8.97
CA MET A 8 -26.57 -0.46 8.00
C MET A 8 -26.11 0.98 7.76
N ALA A 9 -27.02 1.96 7.79
CA ALA A 9 -26.67 3.36 7.65
C ALA A 9 -25.88 3.89 8.86
N ASP A 10 -26.25 3.48 10.08
CA ASP A 10 -25.55 3.87 11.31
C ASP A 10 -24.18 3.20 11.43
N VAL A 11 -24.06 1.92 11.08
CA VAL A 11 -22.74 1.25 10.99
C VAL A 11 -21.86 1.95 9.95
N ARG A 12 -22.42 2.36 8.80
CA ARG A 12 -21.66 3.08 7.76
C ARG A 12 -21.24 4.48 8.20
N ARG A 13 -22.03 5.16 9.05
CA ARG A 13 -21.65 6.43 9.70
C ARG A 13 -20.54 6.26 10.74
N GLN A 14 -20.58 5.19 11.53
CA GLN A 14 -19.49 4.85 12.47
C GLN A 14 -18.20 4.39 11.78
N LEU A 15 -18.28 4.01 10.50
CA LEU A 15 -17.14 3.72 9.63
C LEU A 15 -16.78 4.90 8.71
N ALA A 16 -17.40 6.07 8.88
CA ALA A 16 -17.10 7.27 8.13
C ALA A 16 -15.86 7.97 8.72
N ALA A 17 -15.06 8.60 7.84
CA ALA A 17 -13.80 9.30 8.14
C ALA A 17 -13.88 10.23 9.37
N GLU A 18 -15.06 10.79 9.65
CA GLU A 18 -15.35 11.72 10.74
C GLU A 18 -15.23 11.11 12.14
N THR A 19 -15.31 9.78 12.27
CA THR A 19 -15.20 9.07 13.56
C THR A 19 -13.81 8.48 13.81
N GLU A 20 -12.88 8.63 12.86
CA GLU A 20 -11.55 8.07 13.01
C GLU A 20 -10.70 8.89 13.98
N SER A 21 -10.14 8.22 14.99
CA SER A 21 -9.20 8.87 15.91
C SER A 21 -8.01 9.42 15.13
N HIS A 22 -7.62 10.66 15.46
CA HIS A 22 -6.58 11.41 14.77
C HIS A 22 -5.24 10.64 14.69
N ALA A 23 -4.95 9.81 15.69
CA ALA A 23 -3.76 8.95 15.71
C ALA A 23 -3.79 7.85 14.63
N ILE A 24 -4.95 7.21 14.44
CA ILE A 24 -5.12 6.12 13.47
C ILE A 24 -4.98 6.66 12.03
N TRP A 25 -5.54 7.85 11.79
CA TRP A 25 -5.38 8.53 10.50
C TRP A 25 -3.90 8.82 10.19
N ARG A 26 -3.13 9.30 11.18
CA ARG A 26 -1.69 9.55 11.01
C ARG A 26 -0.91 8.27 10.72
N ILE A 27 -1.18 7.18 11.44
CA ILE A 27 -0.52 5.89 11.20
C ILE A 27 -0.78 5.43 9.76
N ARG A 28 -2.03 5.54 9.28
CA ARG A 28 -2.37 5.17 7.90
C ARG A 28 -1.65 6.06 6.88
N LEU A 29 -1.58 7.36 7.13
CA LEU A 29 -0.84 8.30 6.29
C LEU A 29 0.64 7.91 6.20
N TYR A 30 1.29 7.64 7.34
CA TYR A 30 2.69 7.25 7.36
C TYR A 30 2.92 5.91 6.66
N ALA A 31 2.04 4.92 6.86
CA ALA A 31 2.13 3.63 6.16
C ALA A 31 1.97 3.77 4.65
N ALA A 32 1.05 4.63 4.19
CA ALA A 32 0.89 4.92 2.77
C ALA A 32 2.12 5.63 2.20
N CYS A 33 2.64 6.65 2.88
CA CYS A 33 3.88 7.33 2.46
C CYS A 33 5.07 6.36 2.40
N LEU A 34 5.22 5.47 3.38
CA LEU A 34 6.27 4.45 3.38
C LEU A 34 6.13 3.53 2.16
N SER A 35 4.91 3.12 1.85
CA SER A 35 4.64 2.26 0.69
C SER A 35 4.96 2.96 -0.64
N ILE A 36 4.69 4.26 -0.75
CA ILE A 36 5.07 5.08 -1.91
C ILE A 36 6.59 5.16 -2.05
N LEU A 37 7.31 5.37 -0.95
CA LEU A 37 8.78 5.39 -0.94
C LEU A 37 9.36 4.06 -1.42
N PHE A 38 8.85 2.93 -0.93
CA PHE A 38 9.26 1.62 -1.43
C PHE A 38 8.87 1.40 -2.90
N GLY A 39 7.72 1.93 -3.35
CA GLY A 39 7.38 1.96 -4.77
C GLY A 39 8.44 2.66 -5.63
N MET A 40 8.98 3.79 -5.16
CA MET A 40 10.09 4.48 -5.84
C MET A 40 11.39 3.67 -5.82
N VAL A 41 11.66 2.94 -4.73
CA VAL A 41 12.79 2.00 -4.68
C VAL A 41 12.63 0.91 -5.75
N GLY A 42 11.43 0.34 -5.91
CA GLY A 42 11.15 -0.61 -6.99
C GLY A 42 11.43 -0.04 -8.38
N LEU A 43 11.03 1.22 -8.63
CA LEU A 43 11.31 1.92 -9.89
C LEU A 43 12.82 2.16 -10.11
N SER A 44 13.56 2.50 -9.05
CA SER A 44 15.02 2.63 -9.11
C SER A 44 15.73 1.28 -9.34
N GLY A 45 15.15 0.18 -8.85
CA GLY A 45 15.61 -1.18 -9.12
C GLY A 45 15.49 -1.53 -10.60
N PHE A 46 14.36 -1.19 -11.24
CA PHE A 46 14.21 -1.34 -12.70
C PHE A 46 15.23 -0.54 -13.49
N LEU A 47 15.47 0.71 -13.10
CA LEU A 47 16.50 1.53 -13.74
C LEU A 47 17.88 0.87 -13.61
N SER A 48 18.19 0.33 -12.44
CA SER A 48 19.46 -0.38 -12.20
C SER A 48 19.60 -1.66 -13.03
N MET A 49 18.51 -2.39 -13.28
CA MET A 49 18.49 -3.54 -14.18
C MET A 49 18.69 -3.13 -15.64
N ALA A 50 18.05 -2.04 -16.07
CA ALA A 50 18.21 -1.50 -17.43
C ALA A 50 19.65 -1.05 -17.70
N LEU A 51 20.35 -0.58 -16.66
CA LEU A 51 21.78 -0.24 -16.71
C LEU A 51 22.71 -1.46 -16.58
N GLY A 52 22.18 -2.66 -16.31
CA GLY A 52 22.95 -3.89 -16.15
C GLY A 52 23.64 -4.06 -14.79
N ASN A 53 23.31 -3.23 -13.79
CA ASN A 53 23.92 -3.28 -12.46
C ASN A 53 23.31 -4.35 -11.55
N VAL A 54 22.08 -4.79 -11.85
CA VAL A 54 21.30 -5.74 -11.03
C VAL A 54 20.68 -6.79 -11.95
N SER A 55 20.62 -8.04 -11.48
CA SER A 55 19.99 -9.14 -12.21
C SER A 55 18.50 -8.90 -12.43
N TRP A 56 18.01 -9.26 -13.62
CA TRP A 56 16.58 -9.28 -13.96
C TRP A 56 15.77 -10.26 -13.09
N ALA A 57 16.42 -11.16 -12.35
CA ALA A 57 15.77 -12.02 -11.38
C ALA A 57 15.06 -11.24 -10.26
N ALA A 58 15.48 -9.99 -9.96
CA ALA A 58 14.82 -9.17 -8.93
C ALA A 58 13.64 -8.34 -9.49
N ALA A 59 13.33 -8.46 -10.79
CA ALA A 59 12.26 -7.72 -11.45
C ALA A 59 10.86 -7.97 -10.87
N PRO A 60 10.46 -9.22 -10.50
CA PRO A 60 9.15 -9.43 -9.91
C PRO A 60 9.02 -8.71 -8.57
N GLY A 61 10.03 -8.79 -7.69
CA GLY A 61 10.08 -8.02 -6.45
C GLY A 61 9.91 -6.51 -6.66
N CYS A 62 10.60 -5.93 -7.65
CA CYS A 62 10.43 -4.53 -8.02
C CYS A 62 9.01 -4.21 -8.53
N LEU A 63 8.38 -5.09 -9.32
CA LEU A 63 6.98 -4.92 -9.76
C LEU A 63 6.03 -4.89 -8.56
N VAL A 64 6.19 -5.83 -7.61
CA VAL A 64 5.30 -5.90 -6.45
C VAL A 64 5.46 -4.67 -5.55
N MET A 65 6.69 -4.17 -5.35
CA MET A 65 6.91 -2.91 -4.63
C MET A 65 6.24 -1.73 -5.32
N LEU A 66 6.35 -1.62 -6.65
CA LEU A 66 5.69 -0.59 -7.44
C LEU A 66 4.17 -0.66 -7.32
N ALA A 67 3.59 -1.85 -7.42
CA ALA A 67 2.15 -2.06 -7.23
C ALA A 67 1.70 -1.61 -5.83
N GLY A 68 2.49 -1.92 -4.79
CA GLY A 68 2.24 -1.45 -3.43
C GLY A 68 2.27 0.08 -3.31
N GLY A 69 3.24 0.74 -3.97
CA GLY A 69 3.30 2.20 -4.04
C GLY A 69 2.09 2.82 -4.74
N VAL A 70 1.65 2.26 -5.87
CA VAL A 70 0.46 2.74 -6.60
C VAL A 70 -0.81 2.58 -5.76
N LEU A 71 -0.98 1.44 -5.10
CA LEU A 71 -2.12 1.20 -4.20
C LEU A 71 -2.14 2.20 -3.04
N ALA A 72 -0.98 2.55 -2.49
CA ALA A 72 -0.85 3.53 -1.41
C ALA A 72 -1.24 4.95 -1.82
N ILE A 73 -1.00 5.36 -3.07
CA ILE A 73 -1.51 6.64 -3.61
C ILE A 73 -3.04 6.67 -3.53
N GLY A 74 -3.69 5.54 -3.83
CA GLY A 74 -5.15 5.39 -3.73
C GLY A 74 -5.73 5.43 -2.31
N VAL A 75 -4.89 5.34 -1.27
CA VAL A 75 -5.30 5.41 0.14
C VAL A 75 -5.52 6.86 0.60
N LEU A 76 -4.75 7.81 0.07
CA LEU A 76 -4.73 9.24 0.45
C LEU A 76 -6.04 10.00 0.16
N PRO A 77 -6.66 9.90 -1.04
CA PRO A 77 -7.89 10.64 -1.35
C PRO A 77 -9.18 9.93 -0.90
N ASN A 78 -9.09 8.73 -0.33
CA ASN A 78 -10.25 7.87 -0.19
C ASN A 78 -11.08 8.22 1.06
N ARG A 79 -12.27 8.81 0.86
CA ARG A 79 -13.20 9.22 1.94
C ARG A 79 -13.81 8.04 2.71
N ASN A 80 -13.69 6.82 2.20
CA ASN A 80 -14.26 5.63 2.81
C ASN A 80 -13.18 4.85 3.56
N ILE A 81 -13.26 4.82 4.90
CA ILE A 81 -12.24 4.20 5.77
C ILE A 81 -12.07 2.72 5.46
N ALA A 82 -13.16 1.99 5.23
CA ALA A 82 -13.11 0.54 5.02
C ALA A 82 -12.31 0.16 3.76
N SER A 83 -12.54 0.86 2.66
CA SER A 83 -11.76 0.67 1.42
C SER A 83 -10.34 1.19 1.58
N SER A 84 -10.14 2.33 2.24
CA SER A 84 -8.83 2.89 2.53
C SER A 84 -7.96 1.93 3.36
N ARG A 85 -8.52 1.26 4.37
CA ARG A 85 -7.83 0.25 5.18
C ARG A 85 -7.48 -1.00 4.38
N ARG A 86 -8.40 -1.51 3.57
CA ARG A 86 -8.11 -2.68 2.70
C ARG A 86 -7.01 -2.36 1.70
N LEU A 87 -7.09 -1.20 1.03
CA LEU A 87 -6.05 -0.75 0.10
C LEU A 87 -4.71 -0.53 0.83
N GLY A 88 -4.72 0.04 2.03
CA GLY A 88 -3.51 0.22 2.84
C GLY A 88 -2.87 -1.10 3.26
N LEU A 89 -3.67 -2.10 3.67
CA LEU A 89 -3.17 -3.43 3.99
C LEU A 89 -2.60 -4.15 2.77
N LEU A 90 -3.28 -4.05 1.63
CA LEU A 90 -2.80 -4.61 0.36
C LEU A 90 -1.50 -3.92 -0.07
N ALA A 91 -1.44 -2.59 0.01
CA ALA A 91 -0.23 -1.81 -0.30
C ALA A 91 0.95 -2.22 0.57
N ALA A 92 0.73 -2.36 1.89
CA ALA A 92 1.75 -2.82 2.83
C ALA A 92 2.18 -4.27 2.55
N GLY A 93 1.23 -5.17 2.25
CA GLY A 93 1.52 -6.55 1.89
C GLY A 93 2.39 -6.64 0.63
N CYS A 94 2.02 -5.92 -0.42
CA CYS A 94 2.79 -5.85 -1.66
C CYS A 94 4.20 -5.28 -1.43
N THR A 95 4.33 -4.21 -0.65
CA THR A 95 5.65 -3.62 -0.39
C THR A 95 6.55 -4.52 0.43
N VAL A 96 6.04 -5.20 1.45
CA VAL A 96 6.84 -6.15 2.25
C VAL A 96 7.26 -7.36 1.40
N VAL A 97 6.33 -7.97 0.67
CA VAL A 97 6.64 -9.14 -0.18
C VAL A 97 7.66 -8.77 -1.25
N GLY A 98 7.43 -7.67 -1.97
CA GLY A 98 8.34 -7.23 -3.03
C GLY A 98 9.72 -6.83 -2.49
N PHE A 99 9.78 -6.19 -1.32
CA PHE A 99 11.04 -5.86 -0.67
C PHE A 99 11.83 -7.10 -0.25
N VAL A 100 11.17 -8.09 0.36
CA VAL A 100 11.81 -9.34 0.77
C VAL A 100 12.35 -10.09 -0.44
N GLU A 101 11.58 -10.20 -1.52
CA GLU A 101 12.05 -10.84 -2.75
C GLU A 101 13.24 -10.09 -3.36
N PHE A 102 13.14 -8.78 -3.54
CA PHE A 102 14.23 -7.95 -4.07
C PHE A 102 15.50 -8.08 -3.23
N PHE A 103 15.37 -8.04 -1.90
CA PHE A 103 16.50 -8.18 -0.98
C PHE A 103 17.12 -9.57 -1.04
N LEU A 104 16.30 -10.63 -1.06
CA LEU A 104 16.82 -12.00 -1.17
C LEU A 104 17.57 -12.21 -2.48
N VAL A 105 17.01 -11.77 -3.61
CA VAL A 105 17.66 -11.94 -4.91
C VAL A 105 18.96 -11.15 -4.97
N THR A 106 18.99 -9.91 -4.48
CA THR A 106 20.21 -9.08 -4.51
C THR A 106 21.30 -9.54 -3.55
N GLN A 107 20.96 -10.23 -2.44
CA GLN A 107 21.95 -10.79 -1.52
C GLN A 107 22.45 -12.18 -1.92
N LEU A 108 21.65 -12.91 -2.70
CA LEU A 108 21.98 -14.26 -3.18
C LEU A 108 22.62 -14.27 -4.57
N SER A 109 22.60 -13.14 -5.28
CA SER A 109 23.25 -12.94 -6.59
C SER A 109 24.66 -12.37 -6.46
#